data_AF-R9MRG7-F1
#
_entry.id   AF-R9MRG7-F1
#
_cell.length_a   1.000
_cell.length_b   1.000
_cell.length_c   1.000
_cell.angle_alpha   90.00
_cell.angle_beta   90.00
_cell.angle_gamma   90.00
#
_symmetry.space_group_name_H-M   'P 1'
#
loop_
_entity.id
_entity.type
_entity.pdbx_description
1 polymer ?
#
loop_
_entity_poly.entity_id
_entity_poly.type
_entity_poly.pdbx_seq_one_letter_code
_entity_poly.pdbx_strand_id
1 'polypeptide(L)'
;MMQVGLSNYQFGNSNVVARANNKKAEKKTEDKYASVSAYQAYLKDKYPCLSASNYKVTISPALLEKCIRDPEKAELLEKNLEILPGCHQNMIAAWNALGADVKNEEWIFYEDGTAGLSPNMYVTNSNSSSDSSVEDKVPEKKGQRKKTSPQGHYEKRKLLREQFEERLAEKEYLKDQIKEKEMKEELLKESVLSKEQNASRLIERYEANILTL
;
A
#
# COMPACT_ATOMS: atom_id res chain seq x y z
N MET A 1 9.34 -71.43 51.29
CA MET A 1 10.66 -70.95 50.88
C MET A 1 10.56 -69.47 50.59
N MET A 2 11.38 -68.66 51.27
CA MET A 2 11.78 -67.24 51.02
C MET A 2 10.64 -66.19 50.91
N GLN A 3 10.39 -65.31 51.90
CA GLN A 3 11.14 -64.07 52.28
C GLN A 3 11.19 -63.10 51.07
N VAL A 4 10.68 -61.86 51.04
CA VAL A 4 10.69 -60.66 51.91
C VAL A 4 9.57 -59.75 51.32
N GLY A 5 8.77 -58.94 52.00
CA GLY A 5 9.05 -58.04 53.12
C GLY A 5 9.08 -56.58 52.64
N LEU A 6 8.15 -55.76 53.17
CA LEU A 6 8.07 -54.28 53.15
C LEU A 6 7.40 -53.61 51.93
N SER A 7 6.61 -52.54 52.01
CA SER A 7 5.83 -51.86 53.05
C SER A 7 5.43 -50.52 52.43
N ASN A 8 4.12 -50.24 52.37
CA ASN A 8 3.46 -48.94 52.53
C ASN A 8 3.79 -47.74 51.63
N TYR A 9 2.74 -46.92 51.49
CA TYR A 9 2.60 -45.54 50.98
C TYR A 9 1.86 -45.44 49.63
N GLN A 10 0.85 -44.58 49.43
CA GLN A 10 -0.20 -43.95 50.25
C GLN A 10 -1.06 -43.11 49.26
N PHE A 11 -2.34 -42.93 49.57
CA PHE A 11 -3.16 -41.74 49.24
C PHE A 11 -3.55 -41.42 47.78
N GLY A 12 -4.86 -41.26 47.54
CA GLY A 12 -5.38 -40.61 46.32
C GLY A 12 -6.86 -40.87 46.06
N ASN A 13 -7.72 -40.03 46.63
CA ASN A 13 -9.16 -40.19 46.79
C ASN A 13 -10.00 -39.83 45.54
N SER A 14 -11.21 -40.41 45.55
CA SER A 14 -12.44 -40.29 44.73
C SER A 14 -12.71 -39.10 43.79
N ASN A 15 -13.11 -39.45 42.57
CA ASN A 15 -14.39 -39.21 41.86
C ASN A 15 -15.07 -37.82 41.76
N VAL A 16 -15.56 -37.59 40.52
CA VAL A 16 -16.73 -36.79 40.04
C VAL A 16 -16.60 -35.26 39.94
N VAL A 17 -16.76 -34.73 38.72
CA VAL A 17 -17.92 -33.89 38.28
C VAL A 17 -17.62 -33.24 36.93
N ALA A 18 -18.49 -33.51 35.97
CA ALA A 18 -18.62 -32.78 34.72
C ALA A 18 -18.88 -31.30 35.00
N ARG A 19 -18.05 -30.42 34.44
CA ARG A 19 -18.38 -29.00 34.30
C ARG A 19 -18.16 -28.60 32.85
N ALA A 20 -19.29 -28.38 32.17
CA ALA A 20 -19.37 -27.75 30.87
C ALA A 20 -18.56 -26.45 30.90
N ASN A 21 -17.40 -26.47 30.26
CA ASN A 21 -16.72 -25.25 29.86
C ASN A 21 -17.12 -25.02 28.41
N ASN A 22 -18.02 -24.07 28.21
CA ASN A 22 -18.08 -23.29 26.99
C ASN A 22 -16.70 -22.65 26.82
N LYS A 23 -15.75 -23.39 26.22
CA LYS A 23 -14.61 -22.78 25.55
C LYS A 23 -15.22 -22.02 24.38
N LYS A 24 -15.61 -20.77 24.66
CA LYS A 24 -15.37 -19.66 23.75
C LYS A 24 -14.01 -19.97 23.15
N ALA A 25 -13.97 -20.25 21.86
CA ALA A 25 -12.75 -20.46 21.12
C ALA A 25 -11.94 -19.17 21.21
N GLU A 26 -11.22 -18.99 22.32
CA GLU A 26 -9.98 -18.25 22.33
C GLU A 26 -9.09 -19.05 21.38
N LYS A 27 -9.22 -18.73 20.08
CA LYS A 27 -8.13 -18.91 19.14
C LYS A 27 -6.92 -18.40 19.89
N LYS A 28 -5.97 -19.30 20.20
CA LYS A 28 -4.61 -18.89 20.47
C LYS A 28 -4.25 -17.99 19.30
N THR A 29 -4.26 -16.68 19.50
CA THR A 29 -3.73 -15.74 18.53
C THR A 29 -2.24 -15.96 18.59
N GLU A 30 -1.76 -16.97 17.86
CA GLU A 30 -0.38 -16.98 17.39
C GLU A 30 -0.15 -15.59 16.81
N ASP A 31 0.89 -14.92 17.29
CA ASP A 31 1.25 -13.60 16.83
C ASP A 31 1.42 -13.67 15.31
N LYS A 32 0.47 -13.10 14.56
CA LYS A 32 0.48 -13.16 13.08
C LYS A 32 1.72 -12.49 12.50
N TYR A 33 2.43 -11.69 13.30
CA TYR A 33 3.68 -11.04 12.93
C TYR A 33 4.93 -11.79 13.43
N ALA A 34 4.81 -13.00 13.98
CA ALA A 34 5.95 -13.78 14.48
C ALA A 34 6.99 -14.11 13.40
N SER A 35 6.59 -14.26 12.14
CA SER A 35 7.49 -14.48 11.01
C SER A 35 6.83 -14.13 9.68
N VAL A 36 7.65 -13.97 8.62
CA VAL A 36 7.15 -13.75 7.24
C VAL A 36 6.22 -14.89 6.81
N SER A 37 6.58 -16.13 7.16
CA SER A 37 5.76 -17.30 6.83
C SER A 37 4.43 -17.30 7.59
N ALA A 38 4.43 -16.94 8.87
CA ALA A 38 3.20 -16.83 9.67
C ALA A 38 2.27 -15.74 9.12
N TYR A 39 2.82 -14.57 8.79
CA TYR A 39 2.05 -13.47 8.24
C TYR A 39 1.50 -13.81 6.84
N GLN A 40 2.31 -14.45 5.99
CA GLN A 40 1.86 -14.92 4.68
C GLN A 40 0.74 -15.96 4.79
N ALA A 41 0.83 -16.89 5.75
CA ALA A 41 -0.22 -17.87 6.01
C ALA A 41 -1.52 -17.21 6.49
N TYR A 42 -1.42 -16.27 7.43
CA TYR A 42 -2.55 -15.45 7.87
C TYR A 42 -3.21 -14.71 6.71
N LEU A 43 -2.41 -14.06 5.85
CA LEU A 43 -2.93 -13.34 4.69
C LEU A 43 -3.67 -14.30 3.73
N LYS A 44 -3.10 -15.47 3.44
CA LYS A 44 -3.76 -16.47 2.57
C LYS A 44 -5.07 -17.01 3.14
N ASP A 45 -5.15 -17.20 4.46
CA ASP A 45 -6.36 -17.65 5.15
C ASP A 45 -7.45 -16.56 5.14
N LYS A 46 -7.05 -15.30 5.40
CA LYS A 46 -7.98 -14.17 5.49
C LYS A 46 -8.43 -13.63 4.13
N TYR A 47 -7.55 -13.65 3.12
CA TYR A 47 -7.78 -13.02 1.81
C TYR A 47 -7.79 -14.06 0.69
N PRO A 48 -8.99 -14.51 0.25
CA PRO A 48 -9.13 -15.51 -0.81
C PRO A 48 -8.50 -15.11 -2.15
N CYS A 49 -8.35 -13.81 -2.41
CA CYS A 49 -7.71 -13.29 -3.62
C CYS A 49 -6.27 -13.79 -3.82
N LEU A 50 -5.57 -14.17 -2.74
CA LEU A 50 -4.23 -14.75 -2.80
C LEU A 50 -4.19 -16.21 -3.27
N SER A 51 -5.35 -16.88 -3.29
CA SER A 51 -5.53 -18.27 -3.72
C SER A 51 -6.46 -18.38 -4.93
N ALA A 52 -6.79 -17.25 -5.55
CA ALA A 52 -7.68 -17.18 -6.70
C ALA A 52 -7.06 -17.86 -7.93
N SER A 53 -7.88 -18.52 -8.75
CA SER A 53 -7.42 -19.20 -9.97
C SER A 53 -7.52 -18.33 -11.23
N ASN A 54 -8.34 -17.27 -11.17
CA ASN A 54 -8.63 -16.37 -12.29
C ASN A 54 -7.61 -15.25 -12.46
N TYR A 55 -6.84 -14.91 -11.42
CA TYR A 55 -5.73 -13.97 -11.48
C TYR A 55 -4.72 -14.30 -10.38
N LYS A 56 -3.47 -13.89 -10.57
CA LYS A 56 -2.41 -14.12 -9.60
C LYS A 56 -2.14 -12.86 -8.78
N VAL A 57 -1.76 -13.05 -7.53
CA VAL A 57 -1.31 -11.97 -6.65
C VAL A 57 0.05 -12.35 -6.08
N THR A 58 1.05 -11.50 -6.32
CA THR A 58 2.42 -11.70 -5.87
C THR A 58 2.78 -10.59 -4.89
N ILE A 59 3.18 -10.97 -3.68
CA ILE A 59 3.62 -10.03 -2.65
C ILE A 59 5.13 -10.18 -2.48
N SER A 60 5.85 -9.07 -2.55
CA SER A 60 7.30 -9.05 -2.30
C SER A 60 7.61 -9.55 -0.88
N PRO A 61 8.56 -10.50 -0.70
CA PRO A 61 9.00 -10.92 0.63
C PRO A 61 9.52 -9.77 1.49
N ALA A 62 10.22 -8.80 0.88
CA ALA A 62 10.72 -7.63 1.58
C ALA A 62 9.59 -6.71 2.08
N LEU A 63 8.44 -6.67 1.39
CA LEU A 63 7.26 -5.97 1.88
C LEU A 63 6.70 -6.66 3.13
N LEU A 64 6.60 -8.00 3.11
CA LEU A 64 6.11 -8.76 4.27
C LEU A 64 7.01 -8.58 5.50
N GLU A 65 8.34 -8.55 5.31
CA GLU A 65 9.29 -8.24 6.39
C GLU A 65 9.07 -6.84 6.99
N LYS A 66 8.78 -5.85 6.14
CA LYS A 66 8.45 -4.49 6.60
C LYS A 66 7.12 -4.46 7.35
N CYS A 67 6.08 -5.14 6.87
CA CYS A 67 4.78 -5.21 7.55
C CYS A 67 4.87 -5.82 8.96
N ILE A 68 5.78 -6.77 9.17
CA ILE A 68 6.01 -7.35 10.50
C ILE A 68 6.57 -6.32 11.49
N ARG A 69 7.42 -5.42 11.01
CA ARG A 69 8.05 -4.38 11.84
C ARG A 69 7.19 -3.13 11.98
N ASP A 70 6.28 -2.91 11.03
CA ASP A 70 5.50 -1.68 10.88
C ASP A 70 4.01 -2.02 10.68
N PRO A 71 3.18 -1.89 11.73
CA PRO A 71 1.77 -2.26 11.68
C PRO A 71 0.97 -1.37 10.71
N GLU A 72 1.36 -0.12 10.49
CA GLU A 72 0.68 0.77 9.54
C GLU A 72 0.84 0.28 8.10
N LYS A 73 2.05 -0.19 7.75
CA LYS A 73 2.29 -0.83 6.45
C LYS A 73 1.53 -2.14 6.31
N ALA A 74 1.39 -2.91 7.39
CA ALA A 74 0.58 -4.12 7.40
C ALA A 74 -0.90 -3.80 7.13
N GLU A 75 -1.46 -2.80 7.80
CA GLU A 75 -2.84 -2.35 7.57
C GLU A 75 -3.08 -1.87 6.15
N LEU A 76 -2.13 -1.14 5.56
CA LEU A 76 -2.24 -0.66 4.19
C LEU A 76 -2.28 -1.83 3.19
N LEU A 77 -1.40 -2.83 3.37
CA LEU A 77 -1.42 -4.05 2.55
C LEU A 77 -2.74 -4.81 2.72
N GLU A 78 -3.20 -5.00 3.97
CA GLU A 78 -4.46 -5.67 4.30
C GLU A 78 -5.68 -4.97 3.65
N LYS A 79 -5.74 -3.63 3.67
CA LYS A 79 -6.77 -2.83 2.99
C LYS A 79 -6.72 -2.99 1.47
N ASN A 80 -5.52 -2.97 0.87
CA ASN A 80 -5.37 -3.16 -0.56
C ASN A 80 -5.84 -4.55 -1.01
N LEU A 81 -5.53 -5.60 -0.23
CA LEU A 81 -5.96 -6.97 -0.52
C LEU A 81 -7.48 -7.16 -0.40
N GLU A 82 -8.14 -6.39 0.48
CA GLU A 82 -9.59 -6.39 0.64
C GLU A 82 -10.32 -5.78 -0.56
N ILE A 83 -9.78 -4.72 -1.16
CA ILE A 83 -10.37 -4.01 -2.30
C ILE A 83 -10.04 -4.70 -3.63
N LEU A 84 -8.94 -5.45 -3.70
CA LEU A 84 -8.41 -6.08 -4.92
C LEU A 84 -9.45 -6.90 -5.73
N PRO A 85 -10.33 -7.72 -5.13
CA PRO A 85 -11.36 -8.45 -5.89
C PRO A 85 -12.31 -7.52 -6.66
N GLY A 86 -12.69 -6.39 -6.06
CA GLY A 86 -13.52 -5.38 -6.71
C GLY A 86 -12.78 -4.68 -7.85
N CYS A 87 -11.50 -4.36 -7.65
CA CYS A 87 -10.64 -3.81 -8.70
C CYS A 87 -10.52 -4.78 -9.90
N HIS A 88 -10.29 -6.07 -9.65
CA HIS A 88 -10.26 -7.12 -10.67
C HIS A 88 -11.56 -7.14 -11.48
N GLN A 89 -12.71 -7.26 -10.81
CA GLN A 89 -14.02 -7.31 -11.48
C GLN A 89 -14.28 -6.07 -12.35
N ASN A 90 -13.98 -4.88 -11.83
CA ASN A 90 -14.16 -3.64 -12.57
C ASN A 90 -13.24 -3.55 -13.80
N MET A 91 -11.99 -3.98 -13.66
CA MET A 91 -11.04 -3.98 -14.78
C MET A 91 -11.46 -4.93 -15.89
N ILE A 92 -11.85 -6.17 -15.53
CA ILE A 92 -12.35 -7.17 -16.48
C ILE A 92 -13.62 -6.67 -17.16
N ALA A 93 -14.58 -6.11 -16.42
CA ALA A 93 -15.80 -5.57 -16.98
C ALA A 93 -15.52 -4.42 -17.97
N ALA A 94 -14.57 -3.53 -17.64
CA ALA A 94 -14.18 -2.42 -18.51
C ALA A 94 -13.56 -2.91 -19.83
N TRP A 95 -12.65 -3.89 -19.78
CA TRP A 95 -12.06 -4.47 -21.00
C TRP A 95 -13.08 -5.23 -21.83
N ASN A 96 -13.95 -6.02 -21.18
CA ASN A 96 -15.00 -6.76 -21.88
C ASN A 96 -15.98 -5.82 -22.59
N ALA A 97 -16.32 -4.67 -21.98
CA ALA A 97 -17.16 -3.65 -22.61
C ALA A 97 -16.50 -3.02 -23.86
N LEU A 98 -15.17 -3.06 -23.95
CA LEU A 98 -14.40 -2.64 -25.12
C LEU A 98 -14.20 -3.78 -26.13
N GLY A 99 -14.82 -4.95 -25.93
CA GLY A 99 -14.65 -6.13 -26.78
C GLY A 99 -13.26 -6.74 -26.66
N ALA A 100 -12.64 -6.65 -25.47
CA ALA A 100 -11.31 -7.15 -25.24
C ALA A 100 -11.24 -8.02 -23.98
N ASP A 101 -10.43 -9.05 -24.05
CA ASP A 101 -10.14 -9.99 -22.97
C ASP A 101 -8.78 -9.70 -22.36
N VAL A 102 -8.70 -9.73 -21.03
CA VAL A 102 -7.43 -9.73 -20.29
C VAL A 102 -6.88 -11.15 -20.20
N LYS A 103 -5.59 -11.33 -20.47
CA LYS A 103 -4.85 -12.59 -20.28
C LYS A 103 -3.66 -12.38 -19.34
N ASN A 104 -3.31 -13.43 -18.61
CA ASN A 104 -2.19 -13.46 -17.65
C ASN A 104 -2.25 -12.34 -16.60
N GLU A 105 -3.43 -12.09 -16.04
CA GLU A 105 -3.59 -11.10 -14.99
C GLU A 105 -2.79 -11.48 -13.75
N GLU A 106 -1.87 -10.60 -13.36
CA GLU A 106 -1.10 -10.73 -12.15
C GLU A 106 -0.91 -9.35 -11.51
N TRP A 107 -1.19 -9.26 -10.21
CA TRP A 107 -1.00 -8.07 -9.39
C TRP A 107 0.26 -8.24 -8.54
N ILE A 108 1.13 -7.24 -8.54
CA ILE A 108 2.41 -7.27 -7.84
C ILE A 108 2.43 -6.16 -6.79
N PHE A 109 2.68 -6.55 -5.55
CA PHE A 109 2.95 -5.65 -4.43
C PHE A 109 4.46 -5.55 -4.21
N TYR A 110 5.01 -4.36 -4.41
CA TYR A 110 6.44 -4.09 -4.33
C TYR A 110 6.88 -3.77 -2.90
N GLU A 111 8.20 -3.78 -2.69
CA GLU A 111 8.83 -3.53 -1.39
C GLU A 111 8.51 -2.13 -0.81
N ASP A 112 8.29 -1.14 -1.66
CA ASP A 112 7.97 0.24 -1.27
C ASP A 112 6.50 0.43 -0.87
N GLY A 113 5.70 -0.63 -0.97
CA GLY A 113 4.26 -0.61 -0.69
C GLY A 113 3.40 -0.21 -1.89
N THR A 114 4.01 0.08 -3.05
CA THR A 114 3.27 0.31 -4.29
C THR A 114 2.71 -1.00 -4.85
N ALA A 115 1.61 -0.90 -5.58
CA ALA A 115 0.97 -2.02 -6.26
C ALA A 115 0.86 -1.72 -7.75
N GLY A 116 1.09 -2.74 -8.59
CA GLY A 116 1.01 -2.60 -10.04
C GLY A 116 0.60 -3.89 -10.72
N LEU A 117 0.27 -3.77 -12.01
CA LEU A 117 0.02 -4.91 -12.88
C LEU A 117 1.34 -5.49 -13.39
N SER A 118 1.39 -6.82 -13.50
CA SER A 118 2.55 -7.54 -14.01
C SER A 118 2.84 -7.17 -15.47
N PRO A 119 4.11 -7.05 -15.88
CA PRO A 119 4.48 -6.87 -17.28
C PRO A 119 4.02 -8.01 -18.21
N ASN A 120 3.69 -9.18 -17.64
CA ASN A 120 3.22 -10.34 -18.39
C ASN A 120 1.73 -10.30 -18.72
N MET A 121 0.99 -9.36 -18.15
CA MET A 121 -0.42 -9.15 -18.44
C MET A 121 -0.58 -8.47 -19.80
N TYR A 122 -1.49 -8.97 -20.62
CA TYR A 122 -1.80 -8.38 -21.92
C TYR A 122 -3.30 -8.49 -22.24
N VAL A 123 -3.74 -7.70 -23.22
CA VAL A 123 -5.14 -7.61 -23.63
C VAL A 123 -5.28 -8.06 -25.08
N THR A 124 -6.26 -8.90 -25.36
CA THR A 124 -6.59 -9.41 -26.70
C THR A 124 -7.96 -8.93 -27.13
N ASN A 125 -8.13 -8.49 -28.37
CA ASN A 125 -9.45 -8.10 -28.89
C ASN A 125 -10.22 -9.35 -29.36
N SER A 126 -11.45 -9.53 -28.89
CA SER A 126 -12.31 -10.64 -29.29
C SER A 126 -12.99 -10.42 -30.66
N ASN A 127 -12.93 -9.21 -31.22
CA ASN A 127 -13.49 -8.86 -32.53
C ASN A 127 -12.54 -9.06 -33.71
N SER A 128 -11.45 -9.84 -33.56
CA SER A 128 -10.70 -10.26 -34.74
C SER A 128 -11.51 -11.31 -35.50
N SER A 129 -12.29 -10.88 -36.49
CA SER A 129 -12.70 -11.76 -37.57
C SER A 129 -11.43 -12.43 -38.09
N SER A 130 -11.39 -13.74 -37.98
CA SER A 130 -10.46 -14.60 -38.68
C SER A 130 -10.54 -14.30 -40.18
N ASP A 131 -9.57 -13.56 -40.71
CA ASP A 131 -9.26 -13.62 -42.14
C ASP A 131 -7.94 -14.40 -42.27
N SER A 132 -8.11 -15.71 -42.34
CA SER A 132 -7.06 -16.66 -42.65
C SER A 132 -6.76 -16.59 -44.14
N SER A 133 -5.61 -16.02 -44.52
CA SER A 133 -4.80 -16.59 -45.61
C SER A 133 -3.41 -15.95 -45.62
N VAL A 134 -2.42 -16.67 -45.09
CA VAL A 134 -1.02 -16.45 -45.45
C VAL A 134 -0.65 -17.57 -46.41
N GLU A 135 -1.24 -17.53 -47.61
CA GLU A 135 -0.56 -18.14 -48.76
C GLU A 135 0.43 -17.13 -49.33
N ASP A 136 1.67 -17.60 -49.45
CA ASP A 136 2.73 -17.02 -50.28
C ASP A 136 2.15 -16.49 -51.59
N LYS A 137 2.16 -15.16 -51.83
CA LYS A 137 2.56 -14.47 -53.09
C LYS A 137 2.85 -12.97 -52.85
N VAL A 138 4.05 -12.55 -53.22
CA VAL A 138 4.51 -11.15 -53.46
C VAL A 138 3.83 -10.60 -54.74
N PRO A 139 3.72 -9.28 -55.06
CA PRO A 139 3.39 -8.04 -54.32
C PRO A 139 2.23 -7.22 -54.98
N GLU A 140 1.67 -6.20 -54.30
CA GLU A 140 1.52 -4.79 -54.77
C GLU A 140 0.46 -3.96 -53.99
N LYS A 141 0.95 -2.86 -53.43
CA LYS A 141 0.35 -1.50 -53.34
C LYS A 141 -0.93 -1.23 -52.51
N LYS A 142 -0.63 -0.48 -51.43
CA LYS A 142 -1.23 0.79 -50.96
C LYS A 142 -2.48 0.72 -50.05
N GLY A 143 -2.21 0.84 -48.75
CA GLY A 143 -3.09 1.43 -47.74
C GLY A 143 -2.27 1.85 -46.53
N GLN A 144 -2.20 3.15 -46.23
CA GLN A 144 -1.28 3.77 -45.27
C GLN A 144 -1.51 3.28 -43.83
N ARG A 145 -0.62 2.41 -43.33
CA ARG A 145 -0.36 2.29 -41.89
C ARG A 145 0.45 3.50 -41.44
N LYS A 146 -0.09 4.34 -40.55
CA LYS A 146 0.70 5.30 -39.77
C LYS A 146 1.61 4.52 -38.84
N LYS A 147 2.79 4.13 -39.34
CA LYS A 147 3.90 3.63 -38.52
C LYS A 147 4.44 4.85 -37.76
N THR A 148 4.07 5.03 -36.50
CA THR A 148 4.90 5.85 -35.61
C THR A 148 6.26 5.16 -35.53
N SER A 149 7.30 5.83 -36.03
CA SER A 149 8.67 5.31 -36.01
C SER A 149 9.09 4.97 -34.57
N PRO A 150 9.98 3.99 -34.35
CA PRO A 150 10.54 3.70 -33.03
C PRO A 150 11.15 4.93 -32.32
N GLN A 151 11.58 5.94 -33.07
CA GLN A 151 12.02 7.24 -32.55
C GLN A 151 10.91 8.03 -31.84
N GLY A 152 9.68 8.05 -32.36
CA GLY A 152 8.58 8.78 -31.73
C GLY A 152 8.15 8.23 -30.36
N HIS A 153 8.41 6.95 -30.09
CA HIS A 153 8.18 6.36 -28.76
C HIS A 153 9.28 6.78 -27.77
N TYR A 154 10.54 6.86 -28.21
CA TYR A 154 11.65 7.34 -27.40
C TYR A 154 11.52 8.83 -27.07
N GLU A 155 11.12 9.65 -28.04
CA GLU A 155 10.91 11.09 -27.86
C GLU A 155 9.77 11.38 -26.87
N LYS A 156 8.64 10.67 -26.99
CA LYS A 156 7.55 10.78 -26.01
C LYS A 156 7.99 10.41 -24.60
N ARG A 157 8.73 9.31 -24.45
CA ARG A 157 9.23 8.88 -23.14
C ARG A 157 10.26 9.85 -22.54
N LYS A 158 11.03 10.55 -23.39
CA LYS A 158 11.94 11.61 -22.96
C LYS A 158 11.17 12.83 -22.46
N LEU A 159 10.19 13.31 -23.24
CA LEU A 159 9.37 14.46 -22.88
C LEU A 159 8.58 14.24 -21.58
N LEU A 160 8.06 13.03 -21.35
CA LEU A 160 7.38 12.70 -20.09
C LEU A 160 8.32 12.76 -18.88
N ARG A 161 9.60 12.40 -19.03
CA ARG A 161 10.59 12.52 -17.95
C ARG A 161 10.93 13.97 -17.66
N GLU A 162 11.18 14.75 -18.70
CA GLU A 162 11.46 16.19 -18.59
C GLU A 162 10.29 16.93 -17.89
N GLN A 163 9.03 16.65 -18.26
CA GLN A 163 7.85 17.22 -17.59
C GLN A 163 7.65 16.77 -16.14
N PHE A 164 8.20 15.61 -15.77
CA PHE A 164 8.12 15.11 -14.39
C PHE A 164 9.17 15.78 -13.52
N GLU A 165 10.38 15.95 -14.05
CA GLU A 165 11.48 16.69 -13.40
C GLU A 165 11.14 18.17 -13.23
N GLU A 166 10.53 18.80 -14.24
CA GLU A 166 10.08 20.20 -14.17
C GLU A 166 9.02 20.40 -13.08
N ARG A 167 8.01 19.52 -13.00
CA ARG A 167 7.00 19.56 -11.93
C ARG A 167 7.58 19.37 -10.54
N LEU A 168 8.64 18.56 -10.40
CA LEU A 168 9.33 18.40 -9.12
C LEU A 168 10.09 19.67 -8.75
N ALA A 169 10.79 20.29 -9.70
CA ALA A 169 11.52 21.54 -9.49
C ALA A 169 10.57 22.72 -9.18
N GLU A 170 9.43 22.83 -9.88
CA GLU A 170 8.41 23.83 -9.57
C GLU A 170 7.85 23.67 -8.16
N LYS A 171 7.58 22.43 -7.74
CA LYS A 171 7.10 22.13 -6.38
C LYS A 171 8.13 22.51 -5.32
N GLU A 172 9.42 22.28 -5.59
CA GLU A 172 10.51 22.67 -4.68
C GLU A 172 10.66 24.20 -4.59
N TYR A 173 10.64 24.89 -5.73
CA TYR A 173 10.65 26.35 -5.77
C TYR A 173 9.46 26.99 -5.03
N LEU A 174 8.26 26.42 -5.21
CA LEU A 174 7.06 26.88 -4.53
C LEU A 174 7.15 26.65 -3.02
N LYS A 175 7.74 25.52 -2.60
CA LYS A 175 7.99 25.21 -1.19
C LYS A 175 8.95 26.23 -0.56
N ASP A 176 9.99 26.64 -1.28
CA ASP A 176 10.94 27.63 -0.76
C ASP A 176 10.33 29.04 -0.69
N GLN A 177 9.50 29.43 -1.65
CA GLN A 177 8.71 30.68 -1.56
C GLN A 177 7.76 30.69 -0.36
N ILE A 178 7.12 29.55 -0.05
CA ILE A 178 6.24 29.44 1.12
C ILE A 178 7.04 29.61 2.40
N LYS A 179 8.18 28.92 2.55
CA LYS A 179 9.08 29.09 3.71
C LYS A 179 9.54 30.54 3.87
N GLU A 180 9.91 31.21 2.78
CA GLU A 180 10.35 32.60 2.85
C GLU A 180 9.22 33.54 3.32
N LYS A 181 7.98 33.30 2.86
CA LYS A 181 6.82 34.05 3.32
C LYS A 181 6.52 33.79 4.79
N GLU A 182 6.61 32.54 5.24
CA GLU A 182 6.44 32.16 6.65
C GLU A 182 7.47 32.87 7.54
N MET A 183 8.75 32.87 7.16
CA MET A 183 9.81 33.57 7.89
C MET A 183 9.56 35.08 7.97
N LYS A 184 9.09 35.70 6.88
CA LYS A 184 8.74 37.13 6.85
C LYS A 184 7.56 37.45 7.75
N GLU A 185 6.55 36.58 7.77
CA GLU A 185 5.38 36.75 8.64
C GLU A 185 5.75 36.59 10.12
N GLU A 186 6.64 35.67 10.45
CA GLU A 186 7.16 35.46 11.81
C GLU A 186 7.95 36.68 12.31
N LEU A 187 8.87 37.20 11.49
CA LEU A 187 9.59 38.45 11.78
C LEU A 187 8.64 39.64 11.97
N LEU A 188 7.59 39.73 11.16
CA LEU A 188 6.58 40.78 11.30
C LEU A 188 5.85 40.65 12.65
N LYS A 189 5.43 39.43 13.02
CA LYS A 189 4.77 39.14 14.30
C LYS A 189 5.66 39.51 15.49
N GLU A 190 6.93 39.14 15.48
CA GLU A 190 7.87 39.53 16.54
C GLU A 190 8.02 41.05 16.64
N SER A 191 8.08 41.75 15.51
CA SER A 191 8.22 43.21 15.49
C SER A 191 6.99 43.92 16.09
N VAL A 192 5.79 43.40 15.85
CA VAL A 192 4.54 43.93 16.39
C VAL A 192 4.46 43.66 17.89
N LEU A 193 4.77 42.43 18.31
CA LEU A 193 4.79 42.03 19.72
C LEU A 193 5.75 42.89 20.54
N SER A 194 6.96 43.15 20.01
CA SER A 194 7.96 44.00 20.68
C SER A 194 7.47 45.44 20.85
N LYS A 195 6.79 46.01 19.83
CA LYS A 195 6.19 47.36 19.93
C LYS A 195 5.08 47.40 20.97
N GLU A 196 4.24 46.39 21.04
CA GLU A 196 3.15 46.28 22.00
C GLU A 196 3.67 46.14 23.44
N GLN A 197 4.69 45.31 23.66
CA GLN A 197 5.37 45.19 24.95
C GLN A 197 6.01 46.51 25.39
N ASN A 198 6.64 47.24 24.46
CA ASN A 198 7.25 48.54 24.76
C ASN A 198 6.19 49.60 25.09
N ALA A 199 5.05 49.62 24.38
CA ALA A 199 3.93 50.50 24.68
C ALA A 199 3.32 50.18 26.05
N SER A 200 3.13 48.89 26.36
CA SER A 200 2.60 48.42 27.64
C SER A 200 3.50 48.87 28.81
N ARG A 201 4.82 48.69 28.69
CA ARG A 201 5.80 49.17 29.68
C ARG A 201 5.78 50.69 29.87
N LEU A 202 5.52 51.44 28.80
CA LEU A 202 5.42 52.90 28.88
C LEU A 202 4.18 53.30 29.69
N ILE A 203 3.04 52.66 29.42
CA ILE A 203 1.78 52.89 30.13
C ILE A 203 1.93 52.55 31.62
N GLU A 204 2.50 51.39 31.96
CA GLU A 204 2.75 50.99 33.35
C GLU A 204 3.60 52.02 34.11
N ARG A 205 4.62 52.61 33.46
CA ARG A 205 5.45 53.67 34.07
C ARG A 205 4.66 54.95 34.32
N TYR A 206 3.79 55.34 33.38
CA TYR A 206 2.93 56.51 33.57
C TYR A 206 1.92 56.28 34.69
N GLU A 207 1.28 55.13 34.75
CA GLU A 207 0.34 54.76 35.82
C GLU A 207 1.04 54.73 37.19
N ALA A 208 2.23 54.14 37.27
CA ALA A 208 3.01 54.12 38.51
C ALA A 208 3.36 55.53 39.00
N ASN A 209 3.74 56.44 38.09
CA ASN A 209 4.04 57.84 38.45
C ASN A 209 2.80 58.61 38.93
N ILE A 210 1.63 58.38 38.32
CA ILE A 210 0.37 59.01 38.75
C ILE A 210 -0.02 58.56 40.15
N LEU A 211 0.18 57.28 40.48
CA LEU A 211 -0.16 56.71 41.79
C LEU A 211 0.79 57.12 42.93
N THR A 212 1.95 57.70 42.60
CA THR A 212 2.94 58.19 43.58
C THR A 212 2.85 59.70 43.88
N LEU A 213 1.95 60.43 43.22
CA LEU A 213 1.63 61.85 43.47
C LEU A 213 0.43 61.98 44.43
#